data_AF-A0A1Y5ML12-F1
#
_entry.id   AF-A0A1Y5ML12-F1
#
_cell.length_a   1.000
_cell.length_b   1.000
_cell.length_c   1.000
_cell.angle_alpha   90.00
_cell.angle_beta   90.00
_cell.angle_gamma   90.00
#
_symmetry.space_group_name_H-M   'P 1'
#
loop_
_entity.id
_entity.type
_entity.pdbx_description
1 polymer ?
#
loop_
_entity_poly.entity_id
_entity_poly.type
_entity_poly.pdbx_seq_one_letter_code
_entity_poly.pdbx_strand_id
1 'polypeptide(L)'
;MQSEIIDELIRLMSSVRRIVSILMSQDNSTKTSSNLVQDIKSEILKPVSEVKDTNNPFNQPKAKKHRWTDSEVKQIMYCADPKTAMSKRQFSYLLRTLPNSLTATAVKNKVYDLGLAVKKGVVCSRTE
;
A
#
# COMPACT_ATOMS: atom_id res chain seq x y z
N MET A 1 3.85 35.29 -81.93
CA MET A 1 5.01 35.89 -81.23
C MET A 1 4.63 36.74 -80.01
N GLN A 2 4.10 37.96 -80.13
CA GLN A 2 3.80 38.77 -78.93
C GLN A 2 2.72 38.15 -78.01
N SER A 3 1.69 37.51 -78.59
CA SER A 3 0.64 36.83 -77.81
C SER A 3 1.17 35.63 -77.01
N GLU A 4 2.04 34.81 -77.60
CA GLU A 4 2.59 33.61 -76.94
C GLU A 4 3.49 33.96 -75.76
N ILE A 5 4.25 35.05 -75.86
CA ILE A 5 5.08 35.55 -74.75
C ILE A 5 4.20 36.03 -73.59
N ILE A 6 3.08 36.69 -73.89
CA ILE A 6 2.11 37.15 -72.88
C ILE A 6 1.43 35.95 -72.22
N ASP A 7 1.03 34.94 -72.98
CA ASP A 7 0.41 33.72 -72.45
C ASP A 7 1.36 32.94 -71.54
N GLU A 8 2.63 32.82 -71.92
CA GLU A 8 3.64 32.16 -71.10
C GLU A 8 3.95 32.94 -69.82
N LEU A 9 3.94 34.28 -69.88
CA LEU A 9 4.08 35.15 -68.71
C LEU A 9 2.89 34.99 -67.74
N ILE A 10 1.66 34.92 -68.26
CA ILE A 10 0.45 34.68 -67.46
C ILE A 10 0.53 33.32 -66.76
N ARG A 11 1.01 32.29 -67.48
CA ARG A 11 1.19 30.94 -66.95
C ARG A 11 2.25 30.88 -65.84
N LEU A 12 3.37 31.58 -66.02
CA LEU A 12 4.41 31.75 -65.00
C LEU A 12 3.87 32.45 -63.75
N MET A 13 3.20 33.59 -63.92
CA MET A 13 2.64 34.35 -62.80
C MET A 13 1.56 33.58 -62.03
N SER A 14 0.75 32.79 -62.74
CA SER A 14 -0.23 31.89 -62.12
C SER A 14 0.43 30.77 -61.29
N SER A 15 1.56 30.25 -61.77
CA SER A 15 2.35 29.25 -61.06
C SER A 15 2.98 29.84 -59.79
N VAL A 16 3.54 31.06 -59.88
CA VAL A 16 4.07 31.80 -58.72
C VAL A 16 2.97 32.05 -57.68
N ARG A 17 1.78 32.49 -58.12
CA ARG A 17 0.63 32.70 -57.23
C ARG A 17 0.27 31.43 -56.47
N ARG A 18 0.29 30.27 -57.14
CA ARG A 18 0.01 28.97 -56.52
C ARG A 18 1.05 28.59 -55.48
N ILE A 19 2.34 28.80 -55.77
CA ILE A 19 3.44 28.54 -54.83
C ILE A 19 3.30 29.42 -53.58
N VAL A 20 3.05 30.73 -53.75
CA VAL A 20 2.85 31.65 -52.62
C VAL A 20 1.64 31.25 -51.78
N SER A 21 0.54 30.81 -52.41
CA SER A 21 -0.65 30.36 -51.68
C SER A 21 -0.38 29.08 -50.87
N ILE A 22 0.47 28.18 -51.36
CA ILE A 22 0.87 26.96 -50.64
C ILE A 22 1.73 27.33 -49.43
N LEU A 23 2.72 28.21 -49.61
CA LEU A 23 3.58 28.72 -48.53
C LEU A 23 2.77 29.41 -47.43
N MET A 24 1.84 30.30 -47.80
CA MET A 24 0.96 30.97 -46.84
C MET A 24 0.00 30.01 -46.11
N SER A 25 -0.46 28.95 -46.79
CA SER A 25 -1.26 27.90 -46.16
C SER A 25 -0.43 27.08 -45.16
N GLN A 26 0.86 26.87 -45.46
CA GLN A 26 1.80 26.17 -44.59
C GLN A 26 2.14 26.98 -43.32
N ASP A 27 2.27 28.31 -43.43
CA ASP A 27 2.46 29.21 -42.27
C ASP A 27 1.25 29.28 -41.34
N ASN A 28 0.03 29.08 -41.88
CA ASN A 28 -1.16 28.95 -41.04
C ASN A 28 -1.26 27.56 -40.36
N SER A 29 -0.67 26.52 -40.96
CA SER A 29 -0.61 25.17 -40.39
C SER A 29 0.47 25.02 -39.29
N THR A 30 1.50 25.85 -39.27
CA THR A 30 2.54 25.86 -38.21
C THR A 30 2.11 26.65 -36.99
N LYS A 31 1.09 27.52 -37.08
CA LYS A 31 0.49 28.18 -35.91
C LYS A 31 -0.33 27.23 -35.05
N THR A 32 -0.98 26.22 -35.63
CA THR A 32 -1.74 25.19 -34.89
C THR A 32 -0.84 24.16 -34.20
N SER A 33 0.43 24.00 -34.60
CA SER A 33 1.38 23.14 -33.86
C SER A 33 1.87 23.75 -32.54
N SER A 34 1.58 25.02 -32.27
CA SER A 34 1.96 25.67 -31.00
C SER A 34 1.13 25.21 -29.79
N ASN A 35 -0.08 24.65 -30.01
CA ASN A 35 -0.92 24.11 -28.94
C ASN A 35 -0.35 22.80 -28.37
N LEU A 36 0.24 21.92 -29.19
CA LEU A 36 0.79 20.65 -28.69
C LEU A 36 1.95 20.89 -27.71
N VAL A 37 2.80 21.88 -27.95
CA VAL A 37 3.94 22.19 -27.08
C VAL A 37 3.47 22.84 -25.77
N GLN A 38 2.36 23.58 -25.79
CA GLN A 38 1.73 24.09 -24.56
C GLN A 38 1.05 22.97 -23.77
N ASP A 39 0.34 22.05 -24.44
CA ASP A 39 -0.32 20.92 -23.79
C ASP A 39 0.70 20.00 -23.09
N ILE A 40 1.82 19.69 -23.76
CA ILE A 40 2.93 18.89 -23.17
C ILE A 40 3.55 19.60 -21.95
N LYS A 41 3.64 20.94 -21.95
CA LYS A 41 4.16 21.71 -20.81
C LYS A 41 3.15 21.83 -19.66
N SER A 42 1.85 21.78 -19.94
CA SER A 42 0.81 21.73 -18.89
C SER A 42 0.63 20.34 -18.30
N GLU A 43 0.98 19.29 -19.04
CA GLU A 43 1.09 17.92 -18.54
C GLU A 43 2.46 17.69 -17.86
N ILE A 44 2.84 18.61 -16.98
CA ILE A 44 3.71 18.23 -15.87
C ILE A 44 2.86 17.28 -15.05
N LEU A 45 3.04 15.98 -15.32
CA LEU A 45 2.77 14.92 -14.37
C LEU A 45 3.43 15.37 -13.07
N LYS A 46 2.65 16.03 -12.20
CA LYS A 46 3.01 16.15 -10.80
C LYS A 46 3.35 14.73 -10.43
N PRO A 47 4.56 14.41 -9.96
CA PRO A 47 4.78 13.12 -9.35
C PRO A 47 3.72 13.07 -8.26
N VAL A 48 2.68 12.29 -8.50
CA VAL A 48 1.78 11.88 -7.45
C VAL A 48 2.71 11.04 -6.62
N SER A 49 3.34 11.68 -5.63
CA SER A 49 3.82 11.02 -4.45
C SER A 49 2.57 10.54 -3.73
N GLU A 50 1.85 9.61 -4.36
CA GLU A 50 1.36 8.46 -3.64
C GLU A 50 2.64 7.87 -3.07
N VAL A 51 2.97 8.34 -1.87
CA VAL A 51 3.56 7.48 -0.88
C VAL A 51 2.60 6.30 -0.84
N LYS A 52 2.83 5.34 -1.73
CA LYS A 52 2.36 3.98 -1.50
C LYS A 52 2.99 3.72 -0.16
N ASP A 53 2.17 3.77 0.89
CA ASP A 53 2.48 3.15 2.15
C ASP A 53 2.88 1.75 1.77
N THR A 54 4.18 1.58 1.58
CA THR A 54 4.80 0.33 1.26
C THR A 54 4.83 -0.30 2.62
N ASN A 55 3.64 -0.72 3.08
CA ASN A 55 3.43 -1.60 4.20
C ASN A 55 4.08 -2.90 3.75
N ASN A 56 5.41 -2.91 3.83
CA ASN A 56 6.21 -4.07 3.61
C ASN A 56 5.66 -5.10 4.59
N PRO A 57 5.06 -6.21 4.10
CA PRO A 57 4.46 -7.21 4.97
C PRO A 57 5.48 -7.85 5.91
N PHE A 58 6.78 -7.67 5.65
CA PHE A 58 7.90 -8.08 6.52
C PHE A 58 8.38 -6.99 7.49
N ASN A 59 7.96 -5.74 7.29
CA ASN A 59 8.24 -4.61 8.18
C ASN A 59 7.03 -4.32 9.09
N GLN A 60 6.32 -5.38 9.50
CA GLN A 60 5.36 -5.25 10.59
C GLN A 60 6.12 -4.79 11.83
N PRO A 61 5.72 -3.70 12.49
CA PRO A 61 6.32 -3.32 13.76
C PRO A 61 6.20 -4.53 14.68
N LYS A 62 7.35 -5.10 15.07
CA LYS A 62 7.41 -6.28 15.94
C LYS A 62 6.47 -6.01 17.10
N ALA A 63 5.40 -6.80 17.20
CA ALA A 63 4.43 -6.64 18.26
C ALA A 63 5.19 -6.56 19.59
N LYS A 64 5.02 -5.46 20.32
CA LYS A 64 5.70 -5.26 21.60
C LYS A 64 5.37 -6.49 22.46
N LYS A 65 6.40 -7.29 22.78
CA LYS A 65 6.21 -8.47 23.61
C LYS A 65 5.63 -8.01 24.95
N HIS A 66 4.50 -8.58 25.36
CA HIS A 66 3.93 -8.31 26.66
C HIS A 66 4.94 -8.66 27.75
N ARG A 67 5.17 -7.73 28.68
CA ARG A 67 6.00 -7.98 29.84
C ARG A 67 5.12 -8.58 30.93
N TRP A 68 5.28 -9.87 31.17
CA TRP A 68 4.59 -10.59 32.23
C TRP A 68 4.97 -10.04 33.60
N THR A 69 3.96 -9.66 34.38
CA THR A 69 4.08 -9.24 35.76
C THR A 69 4.05 -10.44 36.70
N ASP A 70 4.60 -10.29 37.90
CA ASP A 70 4.58 -11.36 38.91
C ASP A 70 3.16 -11.78 39.31
N SER A 71 2.21 -10.83 39.28
CA SER A 71 0.79 -11.10 39.56
C SER A 71 0.18 -12.03 38.51
N GLU A 72 0.43 -11.76 37.23
CA GLU A 72 -0.05 -12.60 36.13
C GLU A 72 0.55 -14.01 36.19
N VAL A 73 1.85 -14.12 36.52
CA VAL A 73 2.51 -15.42 36.68
C VAL A 73 1.93 -16.18 37.88
N LYS A 74 1.69 -15.52 39.01
CA LYS A 74 1.03 -16.14 40.18
C LYS A 74 -0.37 -16.63 39.84
N GLN A 75 -1.14 -15.89 39.04
CA GLN A 75 -2.46 -16.30 38.60
C GLN A 75 -2.41 -17.58 37.73
N ILE A 76 -1.43 -17.67 36.82
CA ILE A 76 -1.20 -18.88 36.01
C ILE A 76 -0.87 -20.07 36.93
N MET A 77 0.03 -19.87 37.90
CA MET A 77 0.41 -20.92 38.86
C MET A 77 -0.77 -21.35 39.73
N TYR A 78 -1.60 -20.41 40.18
CA TYR A 78 -2.82 -20.71 40.92
C TYR A 78 -3.81 -21.56 40.12
N CYS A 79 -3.97 -21.29 38.82
CA CYS A 79 -4.83 -22.07 37.95
C CYS A 79 -4.25 -23.47 37.65
N ALA A 80 -2.95 -23.66 37.80
CA ALA A 80 -2.28 -24.94 37.60
C ALA A 80 -2.26 -25.82 38.86
N ASP A 81 -2.46 -25.24 40.04
CA ASP A 81 -2.46 -25.96 41.32
C ASP A 81 -3.58 -27.02 41.35
N PRO A 82 -3.25 -28.31 41.62
CA PRO A 82 -4.23 -29.37 41.77
C PRO A 82 -5.29 -29.12 42.85
N LYS A 83 -4.97 -28.31 43.88
CA LYS A 83 -5.88 -27.95 44.97
C LYS A 83 -6.91 -26.90 44.58
N THR A 84 -6.70 -26.20 43.45
CA THR A 84 -7.62 -25.19 42.96
C THR A 84 -8.87 -25.85 42.38
N ALA A 85 -10.04 -25.28 42.67
CA ALA A 85 -11.32 -25.78 42.14
C ALA A 85 -11.30 -25.87 40.61
N MET A 86 -11.86 -26.95 40.06
CA MET A 86 -11.79 -27.26 38.63
C MET A 86 -12.29 -26.13 37.72
N SER A 87 -13.30 -25.37 38.16
CA SER A 87 -13.82 -24.19 37.44
C SER A 87 -12.78 -23.08 37.24
N LYS A 88 -11.87 -22.92 38.21
CA LYS A 88 -10.78 -21.94 38.17
C LYS A 88 -9.54 -22.46 37.46
N ARG A 89 -9.40 -23.78 37.30
CA ARG A 89 -8.33 -24.41 36.50
C ARG A 89 -8.61 -24.38 34.99
N GLN A 90 -9.84 -24.03 34.59
CA GLN A 90 -10.20 -23.89 33.18
C GLN A 90 -9.37 -22.79 32.51
N PHE A 91 -8.86 -23.07 31.32
CA PHE A 91 -8.11 -22.10 30.52
C PHE A 91 -8.97 -20.88 30.17
N SER A 92 -10.28 -21.06 29.97
CA SER A 92 -11.23 -19.96 29.78
C SER A 92 -11.30 -19.02 30.98
N TYR A 93 -11.20 -19.55 32.20
CA TYR A 93 -11.14 -18.72 33.41
C TYR A 93 -9.84 -17.92 33.48
N LEU A 94 -8.71 -18.54 33.13
CA LEU A 94 -7.42 -17.86 33.06
C LEU A 94 -7.44 -16.71 32.04
N LEU A 95 -8.00 -16.94 30.84
CA LEU A 95 -8.15 -15.90 29.82
C LEU A 95 -9.00 -14.73 30.28
N ARG A 96 -10.04 -14.98 31.08
CA ARG A 96 -10.91 -13.92 31.63
C ARG A 96 -10.28 -13.13 32.78
N THR A 97 -9.30 -13.72 33.47
CA THR A 97 -8.65 -13.08 34.63
C THR A 97 -7.37 -12.33 34.25
N LEU A 98 -6.75 -12.68 33.13
CA LEU A 98 -5.62 -11.94 32.55
C LEU A 98 -6.10 -10.73 31.74
N PRO A 99 -5.21 -9.76 31.45
CA PRO A 99 -5.57 -8.60 30.64
C PRO A 99 -6.13 -8.96 29.26
N ASN A 100 -7.24 -8.33 28.86
CA ASN A 100 -7.92 -8.57 27.59
C ASN A 100 -7.08 -8.25 26.35
N SER A 101 -5.94 -7.55 26.52
CA SER A 101 -4.97 -7.31 25.45
C SER A 101 -4.18 -8.56 25.06
N LEU A 102 -4.20 -9.61 25.89
CA LEU A 102 -3.49 -10.86 25.65
C LEU A 102 -4.32 -11.80 24.79
N THR A 103 -3.69 -12.33 23.73
CA THR A 103 -4.31 -13.38 22.93
C THR A 103 -4.22 -14.73 23.63
N ALA A 104 -5.18 -15.61 23.36
CA ALA A 104 -5.17 -16.96 23.90
C ALA A 104 -3.87 -17.72 23.59
N THR A 105 -3.31 -17.50 22.40
CA THR A 105 -2.02 -18.06 21.99
C THR A 105 -0.86 -17.56 22.85
N ALA A 106 -0.81 -16.26 23.16
CA ALA A 106 0.24 -15.69 24.00
C ALA A 106 0.20 -16.26 25.43
N VAL A 107 -1.01 -16.38 26.01
CA VAL A 107 -1.20 -16.99 27.33
C VAL A 107 -0.79 -18.46 27.31
N LYS A 108 -1.22 -19.22 26.29
CA LYS A 108 -0.88 -20.63 26.16
C LYS A 108 0.63 -20.85 26.02
N ASN A 109 1.32 -20.04 25.23
CA ASN A 109 2.77 -20.09 25.11
C ASN A 109 3.44 -19.83 26.45
N LYS A 110 2.97 -18.82 27.20
CA LYS A 110 3.52 -18.54 28.53
C LYS A 110 3.30 -19.68 29.52
N VAL A 111 2.14 -20.35 29.48
CA VAL A 111 1.88 -21.55 30.29
C VAL A 111 2.92 -22.63 29.99
N TYR A 112 3.22 -22.87 28.70
CA TYR A 112 4.26 -23.84 28.32
C TYR A 112 5.68 -23.42 28.72
N ASP A 113 6.01 -22.13 28.60
CA ASP A 113 7.31 -21.57 29.03
C ASP A 113 7.53 -21.76 30.54
N LEU A 114 6.43 -21.80 31.32
CA LEU A 114 6.45 -22.04 32.77
C LEU A 114 6.51 -23.53 33.14
N GLY A 115 6.66 -24.44 32.16
CA GLY A 115 6.72 -25.88 32.40
C GLY A 115 5.36 -26.53 32.69
N LEU A 116 4.26 -25.81 32.45
CA LEU A 116 2.89 -26.29 32.62
C LEU A 116 2.30 -26.76 31.29
N ALA A 117 1.08 -27.30 31.33
CA ALA A 117 0.35 -27.73 30.15
C ALA A 117 -1.12 -27.29 30.19
N VAL A 118 -1.75 -27.26 29.01
CA VAL A 118 -3.21 -27.13 28.87
C VAL A 118 -3.74 -28.43 28.27
N LYS A 119 -4.36 -29.28 29.09
CA LYS A 119 -4.95 -30.56 28.67
C LYS A 119 -6.47 -30.50 28.78
N LYS A 120 -7.18 -30.84 27.70
CA LYS A 120 -8.66 -30.79 27.64
C LYS A 120 -9.26 -29.45 28.13
N GLY A 121 -8.58 -28.34 27.86
CA GLY A 121 -9.02 -27.00 28.29
C GLY A 121 -8.69 -26.64 29.74
N VAL A 122 -7.91 -27.46 30.45
CA VAL A 122 -7.55 -27.26 31.86
C VAL A 122 -6.05 -27.02 31.99
N VAL A 123 -5.66 -26.06 32.82
CA VAL A 123 -4.26 -25.80 33.14
C VAL A 123 -3.80 -26.82 34.19
N CYS A 124 -2.71 -27.53 33.89
CA CYS A 124 -2.18 -28.58 34.75
C CYS A 124 -0.64 -28.61 34.71
N SER A 125 -0.03 -29.32 35.66
CA SER A 125 1.39 -29.62 35.57
C SER A 125 1.66 -30.52 34.37
N ARG A 126 2.82 -30.39 33.73
CA ARG A 126 3.20 -31.20 32.56
C ARG A 126 3.35 -32.70 32.88
N THR A 127 3.56 -33.03 34.15
CA THR A 127 3.72 -34.39 34.66
C THR A 127 2.42 -35.12 34.99
N GLU A 128 1.27 -34.43 34.96
CA GLU A 128 -0.09 -35.01 35.04
C GLU A 128 -0.62 -35.23 33.63
#